data_AF-X0BS56-F1
#
_entry.id   AF-X0BS56-F1
#
_cell.length_a   1.000
_cell.length_b   1.000
_cell.length_c   1.000
_cell.angle_alpha   90.00
_cell.angle_beta   90.00
_cell.angle_gamma   90.00
#
_symmetry.space_group_name_H-M   'P 1'
#
loop_
_entity.id
_entity.type
_entity.pdbx_description
1 polymer ?
#
loop_
_entity_poly.entity_id
_entity_poly.type
_entity_poly.pdbx_seq_one_letter_code
_entity_poly.pdbx_strand_id
1 'polypeptide(L)'
;MDQEALNLRQTKLIADCRRFKYIRCKIPPGNAKRMDLILSPDQLAYFKEEWISGKPHPGSNQDPPQHRYRTGKLTENPRWTMPIHQINSIVLEIERWTNVSLPRYQGCPFFGHPDCVPTDWRWETCYTMMFNRRQIMQQYCNRRWETADSIETLYLECVFQVCVGRMVIMTDDQDYGQKVAMKEKYSEFLGMPLDVEHRNPLTFAIAHRVHGRQMRTGWALNSKTLADRDDSINNILIETRSSNFLKHSFAEADYPMLKQLVADVRMPLCLVDETIFPRPFDQQMETLRFKSGSQNDIDTDEEWDMEDFVVEDGFEDADELDEPLESDED
;
A
#
# COMPACT_ATOMS: atom_id res chain seq x y z
N MET A 1 2.70 17.86 18.23
CA MET A 1 3.49 16.69 18.69
C MET A 1 4.91 16.94 18.27
N ASP A 2 5.89 16.70 19.14
CA ASP A 2 7.30 16.78 18.75
C ASP A 2 7.60 15.76 17.63
N GLN A 3 8.39 16.16 16.63
CA GLN A 3 8.70 15.34 15.45
C GLN A 3 9.48 14.08 15.86
N GLU A 4 10.32 14.18 16.89
CA GLU A 4 11.05 13.03 17.44
C GLU A 4 10.10 12.01 18.09
N ALA A 5 9.15 12.49 18.89
CA ALA A 5 8.13 11.64 19.51
C ALA A 5 7.22 10.96 18.48
N LEU A 6 6.88 11.65 17.38
CA LEU A 6 6.14 11.05 16.26
C LEU A 6 6.96 9.95 15.60
N ASN A 7 8.23 10.22 15.28
CA ASN A 7 9.13 9.26 14.65
C ASN A 7 9.28 7.99 15.52
N LEU A 8 9.50 8.14 16.82
CA LEU A 8 9.58 7.00 17.75
C LEU A 8 8.32 6.12 17.74
N ARG A 9 7.13 6.74 17.70
CA ARG A 9 5.85 6.02 17.62
C ARG A 9 5.70 5.30 16.28
N GLN A 10 6.11 5.94 15.18
CA GLN A 10 6.08 5.35 13.84
C GLN A 10 7.03 4.15 13.74
N THR A 11 8.26 4.26 14.26
CA THR A 11 9.20 3.13 14.37
C THR A 11 8.59 1.96 15.14
N LYS A 12 7.98 2.22 16.31
CA LYS A 12 7.31 1.17 17.09
C LYS A 12 6.19 0.50 16.30
N LEU A 13 5.33 1.29 15.65
CA LEU A 13 4.22 0.79 14.83
C LEU A 13 4.72 -0.10 13.68
N ILE A 14 5.81 0.29 13.01
CA ILE A 14 6.43 -0.53 11.94
C ILE A 14 6.89 -1.88 12.49
N ALA A 15 7.58 -1.87 13.63
CA ALA A 15 8.04 -3.12 14.26
C ALA A 15 6.86 -4.02 14.64
N ASP A 16 5.79 -3.46 15.20
CA ASP A 16 4.58 -4.20 15.55
C ASP A 16 3.88 -4.76 14.29
N CYS A 17 3.66 -3.94 13.26
CA CYS A 17 3.04 -4.37 12.01
C CYS A 17 3.81 -5.49 11.29
N ARG A 18 5.15 -5.44 11.31
CA ARG A 18 6.01 -6.49 10.76
C ARG A 18 5.89 -7.79 11.54
N ARG A 19 5.89 -7.70 12.88
CA ARG A 19 5.68 -8.85 13.77
C ARG A 19 4.32 -9.49 13.53
N PHE A 20 3.25 -8.71 13.47
CA PHE A 20 1.90 -9.22 13.18
C PHE A 20 1.75 -9.77 11.76
N LYS A 21 2.35 -9.12 10.76
CA LYS A 21 2.42 -9.66 9.39
C LYS A 21 3.06 -11.04 9.42
N TYR A 22 4.21 -11.15 10.09
CA TYR A 22 4.97 -12.40 10.16
C TYR A 22 4.12 -13.55 10.69
N ILE A 23 3.48 -13.32 11.84
CA ILE A 23 2.59 -14.28 12.48
C ILE A 23 1.40 -14.62 11.56
N ARG A 24 0.76 -13.62 10.93
CA ARG A 24 -0.40 -13.83 10.06
C ARG A 24 -0.05 -14.62 8.80
N CYS A 25 1.12 -14.37 8.22
CA CYS A 25 1.58 -15.01 6.99
C CYS A 25 1.98 -16.49 7.16
N LYS A 26 1.96 -17.02 8.39
CA LYS A 26 2.07 -18.46 8.63
C LYS A 26 0.90 -19.23 8.02
N ILE A 27 -0.29 -18.63 7.98
CA ILE A 27 -1.46 -19.19 7.28
C ILE A 27 -1.50 -18.63 5.85
N PRO A 28 -1.84 -19.44 4.84
CA PRO A 28 -1.99 -18.96 3.47
C PRO A 28 -3.01 -17.81 3.42
N PRO A 29 -2.76 -16.76 2.63
CA PRO A 29 -3.72 -15.67 2.48
C PRO A 29 -4.95 -16.12 1.67
N GLY A 30 -4.74 -17.00 0.68
CA GLY A 30 -5.70 -17.49 -0.30
C GLY A 30 -6.93 -18.12 0.34
N ASN A 31 -8.14 -17.73 -0.04
CA ASN A 31 -9.38 -18.36 0.43
C ASN A 31 -9.38 -19.85 0.09
N ALA A 32 -9.12 -20.19 -1.17
CA ALA A 32 -8.99 -21.58 -1.62
C ALA A 32 -7.95 -22.37 -0.79
N LYS A 33 -6.75 -21.82 -0.62
CA LYS A 33 -5.68 -22.45 0.17
C LYS A 33 -6.06 -22.60 1.65
N ARG A 34 -6.82 -21.66 2.22
CA ARG A 34 -7.35 -21.76 3.60
C ARG A 34 -8.43 -22.81 3.74
N MET A 35 -9.30 -22.96 2.74
CA MET A 35 -10.35 -23.98 2.72
C MET A 35 -9.81 -25.42 2.55
N ASP A 36 -8.61 -25.53 1.98
CA ASP A 36 -7.89 -26.80 1.87
C ASP A 36 -6.99 -27.12 3.06
N LEU A 37 -6.80 -26.16 3.97
CA LEU A 37 -5.95 -26.32 5.13
C LEU A 37 -6.62 -27.24 6.17
N ILE A 38 -5.89 -28.25 6.62
CA ILE A 38 -6.32 -29.19 7.66
C ILE A 38 -5.58 -28.83 8.95
N LEU A 39 -6.31 -28.27 9.92
CA LEU A 39 -5.80 -27.95 11.26
C LEU A 39 -6.52 -28.76 12.33
N SER A 40 -5.76 -29.37 13.24
CA SER A 40 -6.35 -29.93 14.46
C SER A 40 -6.78 -28.79 15.41
N PRO A 41 -7.71 -29.04 16.36
CA PRO A 41 -8.05 -28.06 17.38
C PRO A 41 -6.83 -27.54 18.17
N ASP A 42 -5.88 -28.42 18.49
CA ASP A 42 -4.67 -28.07 19.23
C ASP A 42 -3.72 -27.20 18.41
N GLN A 43 -3.62 -27.46 17.11
CA GLN A 43 -2.83 -26.66 16.17
C GLN A 43 -3.45 -25.28 15.95
N LEU A 44 -4.78 -25.19 15.86
CA LEU A 44 -5.46 -23.90 15.80
C LEU A 44 -5.25 -23.11 17.10
N ALA A 45 -5.34 -23.76 18.26
CA ALA A 45 -5.03 -23.13 19.55
C ALA A 45 -3.57 -22.65 19.62
N TYR A 46 -2.64 -23.41 19.04
CA TYR A 46 -1.23 -23.03 18.92
C TYR A 46 -1.06 -21.71 18.18
N PHE A 47 -1.58 -21.60 16.95
CA PHE A 47 -1.50 -20.35 16.18
C PHE A 47 -2.23 -19.18 16.84
N LYS A 48 -3.36 -19.43 17.52
CA LYS A 48 -4.09 -18.39 18.25
C LYS A 48 -3.28 -17.73 19.36
N GLU A 49 -2.37 -18.46 20.01
CA GLU A 49 -1.50 -17.88 21.02
C GLU A 49 -0.64 -16.74 20.45
N GLU A 50 -0.06 -16.92 19.27
CA GLU A 50 0.70 -15.87 18.59
C GLU A 50 -0.20 -14.74 18.08
N TRP A 51 -1.40 -15.06 17.56
CA TRP A 51 -2.35 -14.04 17.08
C TRP A 51 -2.79 -13.10 18.20
N ILE A 52 -3.11 -13.66 19.37
CA ILE A 52 -3.60 -12.87 20.51
C ILE A 52 -2.43 -12.18 21.22
N SER A 53 -1.33 -12.88 21.47
CA SER A 53 -0.19 -12.27 22.17
C SER A 53 0.60 -11.28 21.32
N GLY A 54 0.49 -11.41 20.00
CA GLY A 54 1.35 -10.72 19.04
C GLY A 54 2.82 -11.14 19.13
N LYS A 55 3.16 -12.26 19.78
CA LYS A 55 4.54 -12.73 19.95
C LYS A 55 4.73 -14.08 19.25
N PRO A 56 5.89 -14.33 18.64
CA PRO A 56 6.20 -15.65 18.11
C PRO A 56 6.44 -16.66 19.24
N HIS A 57 6.24 -17.95 18.96
CA HIS A 57 6.60 -19.03 19.87
C HIS A 57 8.12 -19.02 20.19
N PRO A 58 8.51 -19.05 21.48
CA PRO A 58 9.92 -19.06 21.88
C PRO A 58 10.69 -20.23 21.27
N GLY A 59 11.85 -19.94 20.67
CA GLY A 59 12.67 -20.93 19.97
C GLY A 59 12.30 -21.16 18.51
N SER A 60 11.32 -20.42 17.97
CA SER A 60 11.09 -20.40 16.53
C SER A 60 12.29 -19.77 15.83
N ASN A 61 12.97 -20.54 14.97
CA ASN A 61 14.09 -20.06 14.13
C ASN A 61 13.62 -19.16 12.98
N GLN A 62 12.36 -18.75 13.02
CA GLN A 62 11.79 -17.88 12.05
C GLN A 62 12.24 -16.45 12.34
N ASP A 63 13.46 -16.12 11.91
CA ASP A 63 13.77 -14.73 11.65
C ASP A 63 12.66 -14.19 10.74
N PRO A 64 12.04 -13.03 11.07
CA PRO A 64 11.15 -12.39 10.12
C PRO A 64 11.93 -12.27 8.82
N PRO A 65 11.50 -12.92 7.72
CA PRO A 65 12.33 -13.14 6.56
C PRO A 65 12.90 -11.80 6.15
N GLN A 66 14.22 -11.67 6.24
CA GLN A 66 14.94 -10.41 6.02
C GLN A 66 14.40 -9.75 4.76
N HIS A 67 13.62 -8.68 4.96
CA HIS A 67 13.08 -7.73 3.99
C HIS A 67 13.01 -8.20 2.54
N ARG A 68 12.52 -9.41 2.28
CA ARG A 68 12.22 -9.79 0.91
C ARG A 68 10.89 -9.17 0.61
N TYR A 69 10.96 -7.99 0.01
CA TYR A 69 10.03 -7.68 -1.04
C TYR A 69 10.02 -8.91 -1.96
N ARG A 70 9.07 -9.83 -1.74
CA ARG A 70 8.63 -10.75 -2.79
C ARG A 70 7.83 -9.89 -3.77
N THR A 71 8.50 -8.92 -4.39
CA THR A 71 8.21 -8.65 -5.80
C THR A 71 8.49 -9.98 -6.48
N GLY A 72 7.80 -10.30 -7.55
CA GLY A 72 8.21 -11.42 -8.40
C GLY A 72 9.69 -11.34 -8.80
N LYS A 73 10.11 -12.25 -9.70
CA LYS A 73 11.47 -12.25 -10.26
C LYS A 73 11.93 -10.82 -10.54
N LEU A 74 13.03 -10.40 -9.89
CA LEU A 74 13.62 -9.08 -10.06
C LEU A 74 13.71 -8.80 -11.56
N THR A 75 13.26 -7.63 -12.00
CA THR A 75 13.38 -7.28 -13.41
C THR A 75 14.86 -7.06 -13.69
N GLU A 76 15.54 -8.07 -14.27
CA GLU A 76 16.98 -8.06 -14.52
C GLU A 76 17.42 -6.91 -15.44
N ASN A 77 16.48 -6.38 -16.24
CA ASN A 77 16.71 -5.25 -17.15
C ASN A 77 15.58 -4.21 -17.03
N PRO A 78 15.57 -3.36 -15.98
CA PRO A 78 14.53 -2.36 -15.82
C PRO A 78 14.60 -1.35 -16.96
N ARG A 79 13.47 -1.13 -17.64
CA ARG A 79 13.38 -0.16 -18.75
C ARG A 79 12.83 1.15 -18.23
N TRP A 80 13.71 1.94 -17.61
CA TRP A 80 13.44 3.34 -17.32
C TRP A 80 13.39 4.11 -18.66
N THR A 81 12.22 4.61 -19.02
CA THR A 81 11.98 5.48 -20.18
C THR A 81 12.53 6.88 -19.95
N MET A 82 12.48 7.38 -18.72
CA MET A 82 13.17 8.60 -18.30
C MET A 82 14.58 8.24 -17.78
N PRO A 83 15.65 8.95 -18.19
CA PRO A 83 16.97 8.72 -17.65
C PRO A 83 17.02 8.91 -16.12
N ILE A 84 17.69 8.01 -15.40
CA ILE A 84 17.80 8.06 -13.93
C ILE A 84 18.31 9.41 -13.42
N HIS A 85 19.27 10.04 -14.12
CA HIS A 85 19.80 11.35 -13.72
C HIS A 85 18.73 12.46 -13.79
N GLN A 86 17.79 12.36 -14.74
CA GLN A 86 16.66 13.29 -14.85
C GLN A 86 15.65 13.06 -13.73
N ILE A 87 15.30 11.80 -13.44
CA ILE A 87 14.44 11.45 -12.29
C ILE A 87 15.05 12.01 -10.99
N ASN A 88 16.35 11.77 -10.77
CA ASN A 88 17.05 12.24 -9.57
C ASN A 88 17.15 13.78 -9.51
N SER A 89 17.27 14.46 -10.65
CA SER A 89 17.21 15.94 -10.70
C SER A 89 15.87 16.47 -10.20
N ILE A 90 14.76 15.87 -10.65
CA ILE A 90 13.42 16.25 -10.20
C ILE A 90 13.24 15.93 -8.70
N VAL A 91 13.72 14.77 -8.23
CA VAL A 91 13.70 14.45 -6.79
C VAL A 91 14.45 15.51 -5.98
N LEU A 92 15.62 15.95 -6.43
CA LEU A 92 16.38 17.01 -5.77
C LEU A 92 15.66 18.38 -5.79
N GLU A 93 14.85 18.66 -6.81
CA GLU A 93 13.97 19.85 -6.81
C GLU A 93 12.84 19.71 -5.80
N ILE A 94 12.19 18.54 -5.72
CA ILE A 94 11.16 18.24 -4.71
C ILE A 94 11.72 18.40 -3.30
N GLU A 95 12.86 17.78 -3.01
CA GLU A 95 13.50 17.85 -1.69
C GLU A 95 13.87 19.29 -1.30
N ARG A 96 14.38 20.09 -2.26
CA ARG A 96 14.69 21.52 -2.04
C ARG A 96 13.45 22.34 -1.76
N TRP A 97 12.39 22.15 -2.55
CA TRP A 97 11.13 22.90 -2.40
C TRP A 97 10.42 22.57 -1.08
N THR A 98 10.42 21.29 -0.70
CA THR A 98 9.80 20.79 0.55
C THR A 98 10.70 20.92 1.79
N ASN A 99 12.00 21.19 1.61
CA ASN A 99 13.01 21.11 2.66
C ASN A 99 13.01 19.75 3.40
N VAL A 100 12.74 18.67 2.67
CA VAL A 100 12.76 17.28 3.17
C VAL A 100 13.83 16.52 2.41
N SER A 101 14.77 15.89 3.12
CA SER A 101 15.76 15.02 2.50
C SER A 101 15.38 13.56 2.67
N LEU A 102 15.38 12.80 1.56
CA LEU A 102 15.16 11.37 1.55
C LEU A 102 16.49 10.61 1.68
N PRO A 103 16.51 9.50 2.46
CA PRO A 103 17.66 8.63 2.49
C PRO A 103 17.88 7.98 1.12
N ARG A 104 19.14 7.76 0.77
CA ARG A 104 19.56 7.20 -0.52
C ARG A 104 20.33 5.92 -0.28
N TYR A 105 19.96 4.86 -0.97
CA TYR A 105 20.68 3.58 -0.93
C TYR A 105 21.04 3.21 -2.37
N GLN A 106 22.34 2.98 -2.62
CA GLN A 106 22.89 2.78 -3.96
C GLN A 106 22.46 3.88 -4.96
N GLY A 107 22.33 5.12 -4.47
CA GLY A 107 21.91 6.27 -5.28
C GLY A 107 20.41 6.37 -5.57
N CYS A 108 19.57 5.42 -5.14
CA CYS A 108 18.12 5.49 -5.28
C CYS A 108 17.47 6.09 -4.03
N PRO A 109 16.74 7.22 -4.12
CA PRO A 109 15.99 7.79 -3.01
C PRO A 109 14.87 6.85 -2.53
N PHE A 110 14.74 6.71 -1.21
CA PHE A 110 13.71 5.89 -0.58
C PHE A 110 12.65 6.77 0.10
N PHE A 111 11.39 6.63 -0.31
CA PHE A 111 10.27 7.44 0.19
C PHE A 111 9.53 6.78 1.37
N GLY A 112 9.76 5.50 1.65
CA GLY A 112 9.19 4.82 2.83
C GLY A 112 9.76 5.37 4.14
N HIS A 113 9.34 4.79 5.26
CA HIS A 113 9.96 5.07 6.55
C HIS A 113 11.38 4.46 6.62
N PRO A 114 12.43 5.13 7.13
CA PRO A 114 13.80 4.62 7.09
C PRO A 114 13.99 3.20 7.64
N ASP A 115 13.30 2.86 8.72
CA ASP A 115 13.34 1.52 9.32
C ASP A 115 12.73 0.42 8.44
N CYS A 116 12.05 0.80 7.35
CA CYS A 116 11.38 -0.11 6.45
C CYS A 116 12.09 -0.37 5.11
N VAL A 117 13.31 0.13 4.95
CA VAL A 117 14.08 -0.03 3.71
C VAL A 117 14.40 -1.52 3.44
N PRO A 118 14.16 -2.02 2.21
CA PRO A 118 14.64 -3.33 1.79
C PRO A 118 16.17 -3.41 1.80
N THR A 119 16.75 -4.57 2.15
CA THR A 119 18.21 -4.76 2.22
C THR A 119 18.91 -4.57 0.87
N ASP A 120 18.18 -4.75 -0.22
CA ASP A 120 18.63 -4.62 -1.59
C ASP A 120 18.02 -3.39 -2.30
N TRP A 121 17.67 -2.34 -1.56
CA TRP A 121 17.11 -1.12 -2.18
C TRP A 121 18.11 -0.46 -3.14
N ARG A 122 17.68 -0.35 -4.41
CA ARG A 122 18.37 0.25 -5.55
C ARG A 122 17.36 0.55 -6.65
N TRP A 123 17.81 1.16 -7.75
CA TRP A 123 16.94 1.55 -8.86
C TRP A 123 16.19 0.35 -9.48
N GLU A 124 16.81 -0.82 -9.59
CA GLU A 124 16.20 -2.06 -10.10
C GLU A 124 15.05 -2.53 -9.21
N THR A 125 15.25 -2.50 -7.89
CA THR A 125 14.25 -2.90 -6.89
C THR A 125 13.09 -1.91 -6.88
N CYS A 126 13.39 -0.61 -6.94
CA CYS A 126 12.40 0.45 -7.06
C CYS A 126 11.56 0.29 -8.35
N TYR A 127 12.21 0.03 -9.48
CA TYR A 127 11.53 -0.22 -10.76
C TYR A 127 10.56 -1.39 -10.65
N THR A 128 11.03 -2.53 -10.15
CA THR A 128 10.21 -3.75 -10.03
C THR A 128 8.99 -3.49 -9.14
N MET A 129 9.18 -2.79 -8.03
CA MET A 129 8.08 -2.38 -7.15
C MET A 129 7.07 -1.49 -7.88
N MET A 130 7.53 -0.46 -8.59
CA MET A 130 6.65 0.48 -9.28
C MET A 130 5.97 -0.13 -10.50
N PHE A 131 6.64 -1.07 -11.19
CA PHE A 131 6.05 -1.87 -12.25
C PHE A 131 4.84 -2.66 -11.73
N ASN A 132 5.00 -3.38 -10.61
CA ASN A 132 3.89 -4.13 -10.01
C ASN A 132 2.74 -3.20 -9.59
N ARG A 133 3.04 -2.00 -9.04
CA ARG A 133 2.02 -1.01 -8.70
C ARG A 133 1.28 -0.51 -9.94
N ARG A 134 2.00 -0.26 -11.03
CA ARG A 134 1.40 0.14 -12.31
C ARG A 134 0.50 -0.95 -12.89
N GLN A 135 0.92 -2.22 -12.83
CA GLN A 135 0.11 -3.35 -13.30
C GLN A 135 -1.19 -3.47 -12.52
N ILE A 136 -1.13 -3.41 -11.19
CA ILE A 136 -2.33 -3.42 -10.33
C ILE A 136 -3.25 -2.24 -10.67
N MET A 137 -2.68 -1.03 -10.81
CA MET A 137 -3.45 0.15 -11.20
C MET A 137 -4.15 -0.04 -12.54
N GLN A 138 -3.46 -0.58 -13.55
CA GLN A 138 -4.00 -0.83 -14.89
C GLN A 138 -5.10 -1.90 -14.88
N GLN A 139 -4.89 -3.01 -14.17
CA GLN A 139 -5.80 -4.15 -14.18
C GLN A 139 -7.09 -3.87 -13.39
N TYR A 140 -6.98 -3.20 -12.25
CA TYR A 140 -8.08 -3.10 -11.30
C TYR A 140 -8.65 -1.69 -11.18
N CYS A 141 -7.79 -0.68 -11.02
CA CYS A 141 -8.25 0.66 -10.64
C CYS A 141 -8.59 1.57 -11.84
N ASN A 142 -7.88 1.39 -12.96
CA ASN A 142 -8.08 2.11 -14.22
C ASN A 142 -8.76 1.23 -15.28
N ARG A 143 -9.54 0.22 -14.91
CA ARG A 143 -10.16 -0.71 -15.87
C ARG A 143 -10.97 -0.02 -16.98
N ARG A 144 -11.60 1.12 -16.67
CA ARG A 144 -12.40 1.93 -17.60
C ARG A 144 -11.65 3.14 -18.19
N TRP A 145 -10.35 3.29 -17.91
CA TRP A 145 -9.55 4.47 -18.25
C TRP A 145 -8.18 4.08 -18.82
N GLU A 146 -7.58 4.98 -19.61
CA GLU A 146 -6.19 4.79 -20.02
C GLU A 146 -5.25 4.87 -18.80
N THR A 147 -4.26 3.99 -18.72
CA THR A 147 -3.15 4.13 -17.78
C THR A 147 -2.01 4.92 -18.44
N ALA A 148 -2.17 6.25 -18.44
CA ALA A 148 -1.24 7.18 -19.08
C ALA A 148 0.11 7.31 -18.34
N ASP A 149 0.13 6.98 -17.05
CA ASP A 149 1.33 7.10 -16.22
C ASP A 149 2.36 6.01 -16.54
N SER A 150 3.62 6.43 -16.53
CA SER A 150 4.78 5.55 -16.56
C SER A 150 5.28 5.23 -15.14
N ILE A 151 6.17 4.26 -15.04
CA ILE A 151 6.80 3.82 -13.78
C ILE A 151 7.50 5.00 -13.08
N GLU A 152 8.08 5.90 -13.87
CA GLU A 152 8.78 7.11 -13.45
C GLU A 152 7.84 8.14 -12.87
N THR A 153 6.75 8.44 -13.59
CA THR A 153 5.76 9.40 -13.11
C THR A 153 5.09 8.93 -11.81
N LEU A 154 4.85 7.62 -11.67
CA LEU A 154 4.36 7.03 -10.41
C LEU A 154 5.39 7.15 -9.28
N TYR A 155 6.67 6.87 -9.56
CA TYR A 155 7.73 7.01 -8.58
C TYR A 155 7.91 8.46 -8.12
N LEU A 156 7.94 9.41 -9.06
CA LEU A 156 8.02 10.84 -8.78
C LEU A 156 6.84 11.32 -7.94
N GLU A 157 5.62 10.83 -8.20
CA GLU A 157 4.46 11.16 -7.38
C GLU A 157 4.56 10.57 -5.96
N CYS A 158 5.10 9.35 -5.80
CA CYS A 158 5.40 8.80 -4.48
C CYS A 158 6.37 9.70 -3.70
N VAL A 159 7.47 10.11 -4.31
CA VAL A 159 8.45 11.02 -3.70
C VAL A 159 7.81 12.37 -3.36
N PHE A 160 7.06 12.96 -4.30
CA PHE A 160 6.40 14.25 -4.13
C PHE A 160 5.45 14.24 -2.93
N GLN A 161 4.49 13.32 -2.89
CA GLN A 161 3.48 13.29 -1.83
C GLN A 161 4.09 12.97 -0.46
N VAL A 162 5.09 12.08 -0.40
CA VAL A 162 5.81 11.82 0.85
C VAL A 162 6.53 13.06 1.37
N CYS A 163 7.27 13.75 0.50
CA CYS A 163 7.98 14.97 0.91
C CYS A 163 7.01 16.07 1.33
N VAL A 164 5.89 16.25 0.61
CA VAL A 164 4.80 17.17 0.97
C VAL A 164 4.19 16.81 2.33
N GLY A 165 3.93 15.53 2.60
CA GLY A 165 3.40 15.10 3.90
C GLY A 165 4.36 15.37 5.06
N ARG A 166 5.67 15.31 4.82
CA ARG A 166 6.72 15.49 5.82
C ARG A 166 7.21 16.93 6.00
N MET A 167 6.97 17.83 5.05
CA MET A 167 7.55 19.18 5.09
C MET A 167 7.09 19.97 6.32
N VAL A 168 8.01 20.71 6.91
CA VAL A 168 7.69 21.73 7.93
C VAL A 168 7.50 23.05 7.21
N ILE A 169 6.32 23.65 7.36
CA ILE A 169 5.95 24.88 6.67
C ILE A 169 6.14 26.04 7.63
N MET A 170 6.97 27.01 7.24
CA MET A 170 7.20 28.24 8.01
C MET A 170 6.37 29.39 7.43
N THR A 171 5.88 30.30 8.27
CA THR A 171 5.00 31.41 7.84
C THR A 171 5.66 32.40 6.87
N ASP A 172 6.99 32.40 6.82
CA ASP A 172 7.82 33.21 5.93
C ASP A 172 8.26 32.47 4.65
N ASP A 173 7.79 31.23 4.44
CA ASP A 173 7.99 30.51 3.17
C ASP A 173 7.36 31.29 2.01
N GLN A 174 8.11 31.50 0.93
CA GLN A 174 7.64 32.20 -0.28
C GLN A 174 6.33 31.61 -0.84
N ASP A 175 6.15 30.28 -0.72
CA ASP A 175 4.99 29.55 -1.24
C ASP A 175 4.06 29.05 -0.11
N TYR A 176 4.01 29.75 1.03
CA TYR A 176 3.29 29.32 2.24
C TYR A 176 1.89 28.77 1.95
N GLY A 177 1.04 29.54 1.25
CA GLY A 177 -0.34 29.15 0.97
C GLY A 177 -0.44 27.88 0.11
N GLN A 178 0.43 27.76 -0.90
CA GLN A 178 0.48 26.57 -1.76
C GLN A 178 0.95 25.34 -0.97
N LYS A 179 2.00 25.48 -0.14
CA LYS A 179 2.49 24.38 0.70
C LYS A 179 1.43 23.90 1.68
N VAL A 180 0.68 24.82 2.32
CA VAL A 180 -0.41 24.46 3.24
C VAL A 180 -1.47 23.65 2.51
N ALA A 181 -1.96 24.13 1.36
CA ALA A 181 -2.97 23.44 0.57
C ALA A 181 -2.49 22.05 0.10
N MET A 182 -1.24 21.94 -0.37
CA MET A 182 -0.66 20.67 -0.79
C MET A 182 -0.50 19.70 0.36
N LYS A 183 -0.05 20.17 1.54
CA LYS A 183 0.11 19.33 2.72
C LYS A 183 -1.24 18.82 3.20
N GLU A 184 -2.26 19.65 3.24
CA GLU A 184 -3.62 19.23 3.58
C GLU A 184 -4.14 18.16 2.60
N LYS A 185 -3.95 18.38 1.29
CA LYS A 185 -4.38 17.45 0.23
C LYS A 185 -3.69 16.09 0.30
N TYR A 186 -2.38 16.07 0.59
CA TYR A 186 -1.53 14.87 0.47
C TYR A 186 -1.08 14.27 1.80
N SER A 187 -1.59 14.77 2.92
CA SER A 187 -1.32 14.15 4.22
C SER A 187 -1.91 12.74 4.28
N GLU A 188 -1.13 11.81 4.84
CA GLU A 188 -1.60 10.44 5.06
C GLU A 188 -2.83 10.46 5.97
N PHE A 189 -3.88 9.73 5.56
CA PHE A 189 -5.21 9.84 6.15
C PHE A 189 -5.23 9.65 7.68
N LEU A 190 -4.52 8.64 8.18
CA LEU A 190 -4.41 8.28 9.59
C LEU A 190 -3.07 8.75 10.23
N GLY A 191 -2.22 9.46 9.47
CA GLY A 191 -0.89 9.84 9.89
C GLY A 191 0.11 8.67 10.04
N MET A 192 -0.19 7.54 9.40
CA MET A 192 0.62 6.32 9.51
C MET A 192 1.88 6.37 8.63
N PRO A 193 2.98 5.73 9.05
CA PRO A 193 4.18 5.66 8.22
C PRO A 193 3.95 4.71 7.04
N LEU A 194 4.56 5.03 5.91
CA LEU A 194 4.53 4.17 4.73
C LEU A 194 5.60 3.09 4.83
N ASP A 195 5.18 1.83 4.73
CA ASP A 195 6.05 0.70 4.42
C ASP A 195 5.93 0.38 2.93
N VAL A 196 6.94 -0.27 2.38
CA VAL A 196 6.90 -0.78 1.02
C VAL A 196 6.62 -2.28 1.02
N GLU A 197 6.99 -3.01 2.08
CA GLU A 197 6.96 -4.46 2.19
C GLU A 197 5.57 -5.06 1.91
N HIS A 198 5.47 -6.05 1.02
CA HIS A 198 4.20 -6.71 0.66
C HIS A 198 3.49 -7.37 1.86
N ARG A 199 2.14 -7.36 1.87
CA ARG A 199 1.23 -7.86 2.93
C ARG A 199 1.37 -7.18 4.30
N ASN A 200 2.15 -6.11 4.40
CA ASN A 200 2.17 -5.28 5.59
C ASN A 200 0.93 -4.36 5.60
N PRO A 201 0.21 -4.15 6.70
CA PRO A 201 -0.88 -3.17 6.75
C PRO A 201 -0.40 -1.74 6.40
N LEU A 202 0.86 -1.43 6.67
CA LEU A 202 1.50 -0.15 6.34
C LEU A 202 2.01 -0.09 4.90
N THR A 203 1.93 -1.18 4.12
CA THR A 203 2.33 -1.15 2.71
C THR A 203 1.63 0.01 2.02
N PHE A 204 2.35 0.86 1.31
CA PHE A 204 1.72 1.94 0.56
C PHE A 204 0.83 1.39 -0.55
N ALA A 205 -0.21 2.15 -0.85
CA ALA A 205 -1.11 1.99 -1.98
C ALA A 205 -1.01 3.23 -2.86
N ILE A 206 -1.22 3.02 -4.16
CA ILE A 206 -1.58 4.10 -5.08
C ILE A 206 -3.10 4.04 -5.14
N ALA A 207 -3.75 5.00 -4.51
CA ALA A 207 -5.19 5.04 -4.29
C ALA A 207 -5.85 6.09 -5.18
N HIS A 208 -7.14 5.93 -5.46
CA HIS A 208 -7.94 7.00 -6.04
C HIS A 208 -8.04 8.15 -5.05
N ARG A 209 -7.83 9.39 -5.52
CA ARG A 209 -8.23 10.57 -4.73
C ARG A 209 -9.75 10.72 -4.77
N VAL A 210 -10.30 10.71 -5.98
CA VAL A 210 -11.74 10.73 -6.23
C VAL A 210 -12.10 9.49 -7.05
N HIS A 211 -12.93 8.62 -6.47
CA HIS A 211 -13.42 7.42 -7.13
C HIS A 211 -14.25 7.76 -8.38
N GLY A 212 -14.27 6.86 -9.36
CA GLY A 212 -14.99 7.03 -10.63
C GLY A 212 -14.30 7.93 -11.64
N ARG A 213 -13.13 8.51 -11.33
CA ARG A 213 -12.30 9.28 -12.25
C ARG A 213 -11.03 8.50 -12.59
N GLN A 214 -10.37 8.86 -13.70
CA GLN A 214 -9.08 8.27 -14.08
C GLN A 214 -8.06 8.45 -12.94
N MET A 215 -7.33 7.40 -12.56
CA MET A 215 -6.12 7.55 -11.77
C MET A 215 -5.02 8.10 -12.66
N ARG A 216 -4.49 9.26 -12.26
CA ARG A 216 -3.41 9.94 -12.97
C ARG A 216 -2.50 10.70 -12.00
N THR A 217 -1.20 10.69 -12.28
CA THR A 217 -0.23 11.56 -11.61
C THR A 217 -0.35 13.00 -12.11
N GLY A 218 0.36 13.92 -11.48
CA GLY A 218 0.50 15.28 -12.01
C GLY A 218 1.59 15.42 -13.07
N TRP A 219 2.31 14.35 -13.43
CA TRP A 219 3.52 14.42 -14.23
C TRP A 219 3.27 14.08 -15.70
N ALA A 220 3.83 14.87 -16.61
CA ALA A 220 3.93 14.49 -18.01
C ALA A 220 5.09 13.49 -18.23
N LEU A 221 4.99 12.63 -19.24
CA LEU A 221 6.03 11.63 -19.57
C LEU A 221 7.42 12.22 -19.82
N ASN A 222 7.48 13.48 -20.26
CA ASN A 222 8.69 14.21 -20.58
C ASN A 222 9.03 15.32 -19.56
N SER A 223 8.48 15.25 -18.34
CA SER A 223 8.77 16.21 -17.27
C SER A 223 10.26 16.30 -17.00
N LYS A 224 10.81 17.51 -16.92
CA LYS A 224 12.23 17.79 -16.70
C LYS A 224 12.48 18.44 -15.34
N THR A 225 11.49 19.12 -14.79
CA THR A 225 11.56 19.93 -13.59
C THR A 225 10.31 19.75 -12.75
N LEU A 226 10.35 20.17 -11.48
CA LEU A 226 9.17 20.21 -10.60
C LEU A 226 8.05 21.11 -11.16
N ALA A 227 8.40 22.16 -11.90
CA ALA A 227 7.44 23.08 -12.50
C ALA A 227 6.57 22.43 -13.59
N ASP A 228 6.99 21.28 -14.13
CA ASP A 228 6.20 20.54 -15.13
C ASP A 228 5.04 19.75 -14.49
N ARG A 229 4.97 19.67 -13.16
CA ARG A 229 3.89 18.98 -12.45
C ARG A 229 2.62 19.82 -12.44
N ASP A 230 1.54 19.28 -13.00
CA ASP A 230 0.20 19.84 -12.94
C ASP A 230 -0.66 19.12 -11.89
N ASP A 231 -0.98 19.83 -10.81
CA ASP A 231 -1.79 19.28 -9.72
C ASP A 231 -3.27 19.11 -10.07
N SER A 232 -3.77 19.84 -11.07
CA SER A 232 -5.18 19.87 -11.44
C SER A 232 -5.65 18.56 -12.07
N ILE A 233 -4.74 17.85 -12.74
CA ILE A 233 -4.99 16.55 -13.37
C ILE A 233 -4.70 15.37 -12.45
N ASN A 234 -4.07 15.62 -11.28
CA ASN A 234 -3.71 14.56 -10.35
C ASN A 234 -4.95 14.01 -9.63
N ASN A 235 -5.13 12.70 -9.70
CA ASN A 235 -6.21 11.99 -9.03
C ASN A 235 -5.72 10.75 -8.27
N ILE A 236 -4.46 10.74 -7.85
CA ILE A 236 -3.91 9.65 -7.02
C ILE A 236 -3.46 10.14 -5.65
N LEU A 237 -3.62 9.28 -4.66
CA LEU A 237 -3.08 9.44 -3.32
C LEU A 237 -2.07 8.34 -3.02
N ILE A 238 -1.00 8.70 -2.33
CA ILE A 238 0.03 7.79 -1.85
C ILE A 238 -0.13 7.68 -0.35
N GLU A 239 -0.74 6.58 0.08
CA GLU A 239 -1.15 6.36 1.46
C GLU A 239 -0.96 4.91 1.88
N THR A 240 -1.14 4.59 3.16
CA THR A 240 -1.11 3.19 3.59
C THR A 240 -2.30 2.42 3.03
N ARG A 241 -2.15 1.11 2.79
CA ARG A 241 -3.25 0.22 2.44
C ARG A 241 -4.38 0.30 3.45
N SER A 242 -4.07 0.33 4.74
CA SER A 242 -5.07 0.49 5.80
C SER A 242 -5.93 1.76 5.61
N SER A 243 -5.30 2.89 5.30
CA SER A 243 -6.02 4.14 5.01
C SER A 243 -6.87 4.06 3.74
N ASN A 244 -6.32 3.51 2.66
CA ASN A 244 -7.07 3.31 1.42
C ASN A 244 -8.30 2.41 1.63
N PHE A 245 -8.13 1.28 2.33
CA PHE A 245 -9.24 0.36 2.63
C PHE A 245 -10.30 0.98 3.53
N LEU A 246 -9.89 1.76 4.54
CA LEU A 246 -10.82 2.41 5.45
C LEU A 246 -11.76 3.39 4.72
N LYS A 247 -11.25 4.09 3.70
CA LYS A 247 -12.02 5.08 2.93
C LYS A 247 -12.82 4.48 1.78
N HIS A 248 -12.46 3.28 1.31
CA HIS A 248 -12.86 2.73 0.01
C HIS A 248 -14.37 2.84 -0.33
N SER A 249 -15.24 2.71 0.67
CA SER A 249 -16.70 2.71 0.49
C SER A 249 -17.40 3.89 1.18
N PHE A 250 -16.65 4.93 1.55
CA PHE A 250 -17.19 6.08 2.29
C PHE A 250 -16.98 7.39 1.55
N ALA A 251 -17.92 8.32 1.71
CA ALA A 251 -17.78 9.66 1.16
C ALA A 251 -16.77 10.47 1.98
N GLU A 252 -16.13 11.47 1.37
CA GLU A 252 -15.16 12.33 2.08
C GLU A 252 -15.78 13.05 3.29
N ALA A 253 -17.10 13.29 3.29
CA ALA A 253 -17.82 13.87 4.42
C ALA A 253 -17.76 13.00 5.69
N ASP A 254 -17.60 11.68 5.55
CA ASP A 254 -17.55 10.72 6.65
C ASP A 254 -16.13 10.55 7.22
N TYR A 255 -15.12 11.07 6.53
CA TYR A 255 -13.72 10.88 6.89
C TYR A 255 -13.36 11.30 8.32
N PRO A 256 -13.83 12.45 8.86
CA PRO A 256 -13.57 12.81 10.26
C PRO A 256 -14.10 11.76 11.24
N MET A 257 -15.29 11.20 10.98
CA MET A 257 -15.86 10.13 11.80
C MET A 257 -15.01 8.85 11.72
N LEU A 258 -14.56 8.46 10.53
CA LEU A 258 -13.72 7.27 10.35
C LEU A 258 -12.41 7.38 11.15
N LYS A 259 -11.75 8.54 11.13
CA LYS A 259 -10.55 8.79 11.94
C LYS A 259 -10.84 8.66 13.44
N GLN A 260 -11.98 9.20 13.88
CA GLN A 260 -12.40 9.13 15.28
C GLN A 260 -12.68 7.68 15.70
N LEU A 261 -13.38 6.90 14.86
CA LEU A 261 -13.64 5.49 15.13
C LEU A 261 -12.35 4.70 15.33
N VAL A 262 -11.32 4.93 14.49
CA VAL A 262 -10.01 4.29 14.65
C VAL A 262 -9.33 4.70 15.96
N ALA A 263 -9.38 5.99 16.32
CA ALA A 263 -8.80 6.49 17.56
C ALA A 263 -9.50 5.94 18.82
N ASP A 264 -10.79 5.65 18.71
CA ASP A 264 -11.62 5.13 19.81
C ASP A 264 -11.57 3.61 19.95
N VAL A 265 -10.95 2.89 19.01
CA VAL A 265 -10.81 1.43 19.12
C VAL A 265 -10.15 1.07 20.45
N ARG A 266 -10.82 0.17 21.17
CA ARG A 266 -10.29 -0.52 22.34
C ARG A 266 -10.32 -2.01 22.04
N MET A 267 -9.17 -2.57 21.72
CA MET A 267 -9.06 -4.00 21.39
C MET A 267 -9.36 -4.83 22.66
N PRO A 268 -10.33 -5.76 22.61
CA PRO A 268 -10.60 -6.64 23.74
C PRO A 268 -9.45 -7.63 23.93
N LEU A 269 -9.21 -8.05 25.18
CA LEU A 269 -8.12 -8.98 25.53
C LEU A 269 -8.24 -10.35 24.85
N CYS A 270 -9.45 -10.76 24.46
CA CYS A 270 -9.64 -11.99 23.68
C CYS A 270 -9.09 -11.90 22.24
N LEU A 271 -8.81 -10.70 21.74
CA LEU A 271 -8.22 -10.46 20.43
C LEU A 271 -6.76 -10.04 20.51
N VAL A 272 -6.39 -9.24 21.52
CA VAL A 272 -5.00 -8.82 21.76
C VAL A 272 -4.70 -8.79 23.25
N ASP A 273 -3.80 -9.66 23.70
CA ASP A 273 -3.32 -9.71 25.09
C ASP A 273 -1.81 -9.96 25.12
N GLU A 274 -1.04 -8.87 25.25
CA GLU A 274 0.42 -8.91 25.35
C GLU A 274 0.92 -9.59 26.64
N THR A 275 0.06 -9.91 27.61
CA THR A 275 0.48 -10.64 28.82
C THR A 275 0.61 -12.14 28.57
N ILE A 276 -0.01 -12.65 27.51
CA ILE A 276 0.12 -14.04 27.10
C ILE A 276 1.57 -14.30 26.67
N PHE A 277 2.11 -15.42 27.16
CA PHE A 277 3.40 -15.95 26.73
C PHE A 277 3.13 -17.24 25.94
N PRO A 278 3.32 -17.24 24.60
CA PRO A 278 3.09 -18.42 23.80
C PRO A 278 3.94 -19.61 24.27
N ARG A 279 3.42 -20.83 24.10
CA ARG A 279 4.16 -22.05 24.42
C ARG A 279 5.45 -22.17 23.56
N PRO A 280 6.45 -22.99 23.93
CA PRO A 280 7.65 -23.18 23.12
C PRO A 280 7.36 -23.62 21.68
N PHE A 281 8.30 -23.35 20.78
CA PHE A 281 8.20 -23.76 19.38
C PHE A 281 8.06 -25.29 19.24
N ASP A 282 7.10 -25.71 18.40
CA ASP A 282 6.85 -27.10 18.07
C ASP A 282 6.72 -27.23 16.54
N GLN A 283 7.69 -27.88 15.92
CA GLN A 283 7.74 -28.07 14.47
C GLN A 283 6.54 -28.84 13.92
N GLN A 284 5.97 -29.77 14.69
CA GLN A 284 4.80 -30.53 14.25
C GLN A 284 3.55 -29.65 14.19
N MET A 285 3.40 -28.72 15.14
CA MET A 285 2.30 -27.75 15.17
C MET A 285 2.46 -26.67 14.10
N GLU A 286 3.68 -26.26 13.76
CA GLU A 286 3.92 -25.26 12.72
C GLU A 286 3.71 -25.81 11.29
N THR A 287 3.81 -27.13 11.10
CA THR A 287 3.70 -27.75 9.78
C THR A 287 2.26 -27.74 9.28
N LEU A 288 2.00 -27.00 8.20
CA LEU A 288 0.71 -26.98 7.53
C LEU A 288 0.47 -28.25 6.70
N ARG A 289 -0.77 -28.75 6.72
CA ARG A 289 -1.22 -29.89 5.91
C ARG A 289 -2.40 -29.47 5.04
N PHE A 290 -2.39 -29.92 3.79
CA PHE A 290 -3.42 -29.61 2.80
C PHE A 290 -4.12 -30.90 2.35
N LYS A 291 -5.36 -30.78 1.87
CA LYS A 291 -6.06 -31.89 1.19
C LYS A 291 -5.28 -32.35 -0.04
N SER A 292 -5.23 -33.67 -0.29
CA SER A 292 -4.48 -34.26 -1.41
C SER A 292 -4.97 -33.71 -2.76
N GLY A 293 -4.05 -33.24 -3.61
CA GLY A 293 -4.34 -32.68 -4.94
C GLY A 293 -4.20 -31.15 -5.05
N SER A 294 -4.21 -30.43 -3.92
CA SER A 294 -4.09 -28.95 -3.85
C SER A 294 -2.66 -28.42 -4.05
N GLN A 295 -1.65 -29.31 -4.12
CA GLN A 295 -0.23 -28.93 -4.24
C GLN A 295 0.18 -28.47 -5.65
N ASN A 296 -0.63 -28.76 -6.68
CA ASN A 296 -0.25 -28.50 -8.07
C ASN A 296 -0.75 -27.16 -8.61
N ASP A 297 -1.60 -26.44 -7.87
CA ASP A 297 -2.15 -25.17 -8.33
C ASP A 297 -1.35 -23.96 -7.77
N ILE A 298 -0.32 -23.65 -8.55
CA ILE A 298 0.06 -22.31 -9.00
C ILE A 298 0.73 -21.37 -7.95
N ASP A 299 2.03 -21.18 -8.15
CA ASP A 299 2.90 -20.09 -7.65
C ASP A 299 2.59 -18.73 -8.34
N THR A 300 1.32 -18.38 -8.56
CA THR A 300 0.92 -17.02 -8.98
C THR A 300 0.45 -16.27 -7.75
N ASP A 301 1.45 -15.89 -6.94
CA ASP A 301 1.36 -15.14 -5.68
C ASP A 301 0.84 -13.67 -5.85
N GLU A 302 0.05 -13.39 -6.89
CA GLU A 302 -0.63 -12.11 -7.13
C GLU A 302 -2.16 -12.22 -7.19
N GLU A 303 -2.74 -13.38 -6.84
CA GLU A 303 -4.17 -13.41 -6.49
C GLU A 303 -4.35 -12.66 -5.17
N TRP A 304 -4.62 -11.37 -5.28
CA TRP A 304 -5.65 -10.79 -4.43
C TRP A 304 -6.86 -11.70 -4.60
N ASP A 305 -7.30 -12.40 -3.55
CA ASP A 305 -8.61 -13.05 -3.55
C ASP A 305 -9.65 -11.94 -3.68
N MET A 306 -9.89 -11.52 -4.92
CA MET A 306 -10.82 -10.47 -5.29
C MET A 306 -12.24 -11.02 -5.36
N GLU A 307 -12.47 -12.32 -5.11
CA GLU A 307 -13.82 -12.86 -4.90
C GLU A 307 -14.54 -12.13 -3.76
N ASP A 308 -13.81 -11.60 -2.77
CA ASP A 308 -14.36 -10.75 -1.71
C ASP A 308 -14.51 -9.26 -2.11
N PHE A 309 -14.06 -8.87 -3.32
CA PHE A 309 -14.02 -7.48 -3.82
C PHE A 309 -14.91 -7.21 -5.04
N VAL A 310 -15.52 -8.24 -5.64
CA VAL A 310 -16.55 -8.03 -6.67
C VAL A 310 -17.81 -7.52 -5.97
N VAL A 311 -17.97 -6.20 -5.92
CA VAL A 311 -19.31 -5.64 -5.90
C VAL A 311 -19.87 -5.96 -7.27
N GLU A 312 -20.92 -6.79 -7.33
CA GLU A 312 -21.79 -6.82 -8.50
C GLU A 312 -22.27 -5.37 -8.70
N ASP A 313 -21.62 -4.64 -9.60
CA ASP A 313 -22.14 -3.40 -10.15
C ASP A 313 -23.41 -3.80 -10.90
N GLY A 314 -24.53 -3.92 -10.17
CA GLY A 314 -25.88 -4.02 -10.69
C GLY A 314 -26.28 -2.69 -11.30
N PHE A 315 -25.62 -2.31 -12.39
CA PHE A 315 -26.20 -1.43 -13.39
C PHE A 315 -26.73 -2.36 -14.47
N GLU A 316 -27.96 -2.80 -14.28
CA GLU A 316 -28.78 -3.25 -15.41
C GLU A 316 -28.84 -2.07 -16.38
N ASP A 317 -28.34 -2.30 -17.60
CA ASP A 317 -28.39 -1.38 -18.71
C ASP A 317 -29.86 -0.97 -18.95
N ALA A 318 -30.24 0.19 -18.42
CA ALA A 318 -31.47 0.88 -18.80
C ALA A 318 -31.27 1.55 -20.16
N ASP A 319 -31.06 0.73 -21.18
CA ASP A 319 -31.12 1.11 -22.60
C ASP A 319 -32.12 0.17 -23.32
N GLU A 320 -33.35 0.05 -22.79
CA GLU A 320 -34.51 -0.20 -23.65
C GLU A 320 -34.84 1.12 -24.34
N LEU A 321 -34.18 1.34 -25.47
CA LEU A 321 -34.53 2.37 -26.43
C LEU A 321 -35.95 2.09 -26.95
N ASP A 322 -36.87 3.00 -26.65
CA ASP A 322 -38.18 3.13 -27.30
C ASP A 322 -38.03 3.00 -28.83
N GLU A 323 -38.59 1.94 -29.41
CA GLU A 323 -38.77 1.84 -30.85
C GLU A 323 -39.78 2.91 -31.31
N PRO A 324 -39.50 3.67 -32.39
CA PRO A 324 -40.47 4.60 -32.92
C PRO A 324 -41.59 3.82 -33.62
N LEU A 325 -42.83 4.03 -33.17
CA LEU A 325 -44.05 3.57 -33.82
C LEU A 325 -44.06 4.02 -35.29
N GLU A 326 -43.94 3.06 -36.20
CA GLU A 326 -44.26 3.25 -37.62
C GLU A 326 -45.72 3.65 -37.74
N SER A 327 -45.95 4.83 -38.32
CA SER A 327 -47.25 5.31 -38.74
C SER A 327 -47.57 4.71 -40.11
N ASP A 328 -48.45 3.71 -40.15
CA ASP A 328 -49.09 3.29 -41.40
C ASP A 328 -50.43 4.04 -41.56
N GLU A 329 -50.42 4.99 -42.49
CA GLU A 329 -51.61 5.38 -43.27
C GLU A 329 -51.81 4.36 -44.39
N ASP A 330 -52.88 3.55 -44.31
CA ASP A 330 -53.94 3.37 -45.33
C ASP A 330 -54.93 2.24 -44.96
#